data_AF-A0A523BXR3-F1
#
_entry.id   AF-A0A523BXR3-F1
#
_cell.length_a   1.000
_cell.length_b   1.000
_cell.length_c   1.000
_cell.angle_alpha   90.00
_cell.angle_beta   90.00
_cell.angle_gamma   90.00
#
_symmetry.space_group_name_H-M   'P 1'
#
loop_
_entity.id
_entity.type
_entity.pdbx_description
1 polymer ?
#
loop_
_entity_poly.entity_id
_entity_poly.type
_entity_poly.pdbx_seq_one_letter_code
_entity_poly.pdbx_strand_id
1 'polypeptide(L)'
;MPIYEYRCLDCRNKVEILVLPGSQITSPTCPRCGGTNMQRLMSSFAHHVSEKDRLSQVDTSRPMSEDYYRDDRNIGLWAKKRMQELGHDPGPEFEGIVEKAKKDVKEKLSD
;
A
#
# COMPACT_ATOMS: atom_id res chain seq x y z
N MET A 1 2.86 -25.30 -8.85
CA MET A 1 2.51 -24.97 -10.25
C MET A 1 2.09 -23.51 -10.28
N PRO A 2 2.93 -22.60 -10.80
CA PRO A 2 2.60 -21.18 -10.75
C PRO A 2 1.51 -20.82 -11.78
N ILE A 3 0.43 -20.23 -11.29
CA ILE A 3 -0.55 -19.52 -12.12
C ILE A 3 -0.15 -18.05 -12.08
N TYR A 4 -0.05 -17.42 -13.25
CA TYR A 4 0.26 -16.00 -13.35
C TYR A 4 -0.89 -15.26 -14.03
N GLU A 5 -1.17 -14.06 -13.53
CA GLU A 5 -2.08 -13.14 -14.19
C GLU A 5 -1.35 -12.34 -15.27
N TYR A 6 -2.01 -12.12 -16.40
CA TYR A 6 -1.54 -11.27 -17.49
C TYR A 6 -2.64 -10.33 -17.97
N ARG A 7 -2.23 -9.17 -18.47
CA ARG A 7 -3.06 -8.25 -19.24
C ARG A 7 -2.58 -8.21 -20.69
N CYS A 8 -3.49 -8.45 -21.63
CA CYS A 8 -3.21 -8.21 -23.04
C CYS A 8 -3.26 -6.71 -23.32
N LEU A 9 -2.22 -6.14 -23.94
CA LEU A 9 -2.20 -4.72 -24.29
C LEU A 9 -3.00 -4.42 -25.56
N ASP A 10 -3.27 -5.43 -26.40
CA ASP A 10 -4.05 -5.25 -27.64
C ASP A 10 -5.56 -5.20 -27.36
N CYS A 11 -6.09 -6.15 -26.58
CA CYS A 11 -7.52 -6.22 -26.26
C CYS A 11 -7.88 -5.81 -24.83
N ARG A 12 -6.88 -5.45 -24.00
CA ARG A 12 -7.02 -4.99 -22.59
C ARG A 12 -7.62 -6.00 -21.61
N ASN A 13 -7.91 -7.23 -22.03
CA ASN A 13 -8.42 -8.29 -21.17
C ASN A 13 -7.36 -8.83 -20.20
N LYS A 14 -7.80 -9.15 -18.97
CA LYS A 14 -7.02 -9.91 -18.00
C LYS A 14 -7.25 -11.41 -18.20
N VAL A 15 -6.20 -12.21 -18.11
CA VAL A 15 -6.25 -13.68 -18.24
C VAL A 15 -5.29 -14.34 -17.28
N GLU A 16 -5.65 -15.51 -16.79
CA GLU A 16 -4.78 -16.36 -15.97
C GLU A 16 -4.12 -17.41 -16.86
N ILE A 17 -2.79 -17.54 -16.75
CA ILE A 17 -2.00 -18.48 -17.54
C ILE A 17 -1.27 -19.40 -16.57
N LEU A 18 -1.56 -20.70 -16.68
CA LEU A 18 -0.85 -21.76 -15.99
C LEU A 18 0.49 -22.02 -16.70
N VAL A 19 1.60 -21.85 -15.97
CA VAL A 19 2.94 -22.15 -16.50
C VAL A 19 3.41 -23.51 -15.97
N LEU A 20 3.56 -24.47 -16.87
CA LEU A 20 4.02 -25.82 -16.52
C LEU A 20 5.56 -25.83 -16.36
N PRO A 21 6.10 -26.57 -15.37
CA PRO A 21 7.54 -26.78 -15.24
C PRO A 21 8.12 -27.36 -16.54
N GLY A 22 9.20 -26.77 -17.07
CA GLY A 22 9.81 -27.18 -18.34
C GLY A 22 9.21 -26.53 -19.58
N SER A 23 8.04 -25.88 -19.49
CA SER A 23 7.57 -24.99 -20.56
C SER A 23 8.28 -23.65 -20.43
N GLN A 24 9.22 -23.38 -21.33
CA GLN A 24 9.68 -22.01 -21.57
C GLN A 24 8.55 -21.28 -22.29
N ILE A 25 7.51 -20.82 -21.56
CA ILE A 25 6.57 -19.84 -22.10
C ILE A 25 7.35 -18.52 -22.16
N THR A 26 8.17 -18.38 -23.20
CA THR A 26 8.94 -17.16 -23.51
C THR A 26 8.02 -16.03 -23.95
N SER A 27 6.81 -16.36 -24.43
CA SER A 27 5.83 -15.39 -24.93
C SER A 27 4.41 -15.91 -24.72
N PRO A 28 3.71 -15.47 -23.65
CA PRO A 28 2.30 -15.81 -23.46
C PRO A 28 1.45 -15.18 -24.56
N THR A 29 0.43 -15.91 -25.03
CA THR A 29 -0.51 -15.43 -26.06
C THR A 29 -1.87 -15.19 -25.42
N CYS A 30 -2.54 -14.11 -25.80
CA CYS A 30 -3.88 -13.82 -25.34
C CYS A 30 -4.89 -14.85 -25.89
N PRO A 31 -5.62 -15.61 -25.05
CA PRO A 31 -6.64 -16.56 -25.51
C PRO A 31 -7.89 -15.89 -26.11
N ARG A 32 -8.03 -14.56 -25.98
CA ARG A 32 -9.19 -13.81 -26.47
C ARG A 32 -8.99 -13.23 -27.87
N CYS A 33 -7.80 -12.73 -28.18
CA CYS A 33 -7.51 -12.07 -29.46
C CYS A 33 -6.29 -12.64 -30.21
N GLY A 34 -5.55 -13.57 -29.62
CA GLY A 34 -4.32 -14.11 -30.21
C GLY A 34 -3.11 -13.16 -30.14
N GLY A 35 -3.24 -11.97 -29.54
CA GLY A 35 -2.15 -11.02 -29.38
C GLY A 35 -1.03 -11.56 -28.50
N THR A 36 0.20 -11.25 -28.85
CA THR A 36 1.42 -11.64 -28.10
C THR A 36 1.91 -10.54 -27.17
N ASN A 37 1.29 -9.35 -27.23
CA ASN A 37 1.64 -8.23 -26.37
C ASN A 37 1.00 -8.37 -24.99
N MET A 38 1.66 -9.16 -24.13
CA MET A 38 1.15 -9.57 -22.83
C MET A 38 2.02 -9.01 -21.70
N GLN A 39 1.39 -8.29 -20.77
CA GLN A 39 2.04 -7.76 -19.57
C GLN A 39 1.67 -8.63 -18.36
N ARG A 40 2.67 -9.18 -17.65
CA ARG A 40 2.41 -9.92 -16.42
C ARG A 40 1.92 -8.97 -15.33
N LEU A 41 0.81 -9.33 -14.69
CA LEU A 41 0.28 -8.61 -13.54
C LEU A 41 0.81 -9.25 -12.26
N MET A 42 1.26 -8.40 -11.34
CA MET A 42 1.51 -8.83 -9.97
C MET A 42 0.23 -8.65 -9.18
N SER A 43 -0.16 -9.67 -8.43
CA SER A 43 -1.29 -9.55 -7.50
C SER A 43 -0.97 -8.51 -6.42
N SER A 44 -1.98 -7.79 -5.95
CA SER A 44 -1.84 -6.91 -4.79
C SER A 44 -1.59 -7.74 -3.55
N PHE A 45 -0.64 -7.33 -2.72
CA PHE A 45 -0.34 -7.97 -1.44
C PHE A 45 -0.32 -6.93 -0.32
N ALA A 46 -0.73 -7.32 0.88
CA ALA A 46 -0.52 -6.53 2.08
C ALA A 46 0.84 -6.88 2.68
N HIS A 47 1.55 -5.87 3.17
CA HIS A 47 2.79 -6.06 3.94
C HIS A 47 2.71 -5.26 5.23
N HIS A 48 3.45 -5.71 6.24
CA HIS A 48 3.53 -5.00 7.52
C HIS A 48 4.45 -3.80 7.39
N VAL A 49 3.99 -2.63 7.81
CA VAL A 49 4.77 -1.39 7.84
C VAL A 49 4.93 -0.99 9.31
N SER A 50 6.16 -0.83 9.78
CA SER A 50 6.41 -0.40 11.15
C SER A 50 6.01 1.07 11.34
N GLU A 51 5.72 1.50 12.56
CA GLU A 51 5.43 2.91 12.84
C GLU A 51 6.59 3.82 12.40
N LYS A 52 7.84 3.38 12.60
CA LYS A 52 9.04 4.10 12.19
C LYS A 52 9.09 4.31 10.67
N ASP A 53 8.73 3.30 9.89
CA ASP A 53 8.69 3.40 8.43
C ASP A 53 7.57 4.33 7.94
N ARG A 54 6.45 4.40 8.65
CA ARG A 54 5.38 5.36 8.34
C ARG A 54 5.83 6.78 8.66
N LEU A 55 6.47 6.97 9.82
CA LEU A 55 6.99 8.25 10.24
C LEU A 55 8.03 8.78 9.24
N SER A 56 8.93 7.94 8.73
CA SER A 56 9.93 8.38 7.76
C SER A 56 9.32 8.89 6.45
N GLN A 57 8.16 8.34 6.03
CA GLN A 57 7.46 8.69 4.79
C GLN A 57 6.58 9.94 4.87
N VAL A 58 6.29 10.45 6.08
CA VAL A 58 5.50 11.68 6.25
C VAL A 58 6.24 12.86 5.63
N ASP A 59 5.61 13.61 4.74
CA ASP A 59 6.15 14.88 4.24
C ASP A 59 5.49 16.04 4.99
N THR A 60 6.25 16.72 5.84
CA THR A 60 5.76 17.82 6.69
C THR A 60 5.67 19.16 5.95
N SER A 61 6.23 19.26 4.75
CA SER A 61 6.23 20.49 3.95
C SER A 61 4.88 20.80 3.30
N ARG A 62 3.99 19.80 3.23
CA ARG A 62 2.67 19.88 2.61
C ARG A 62 1.56 19.43 3.56
N PRO A 63 0.34 19.97 3.41
CA PRO A 63 -0.81 19.49 4.16
C PRO A 63 -1.16 18.05 3.74
N MET A 64 -1.58 17.24 4.71
CA MET A 64 -2.06 15.88 4.45
C MET A 64 -3.51 15.90 3.95
N SER A 65 -3.86 15.00 3.04
CA SER A 65 -5.23 14.83 2.56
C SER A 65 -6.15 14.24 3.63
N GLU A 66 -7.46 14.49 3.58
CA GLU A 66 -8.41 13.86 4.52
C GLU A 66 -8.35 12.33 4.49
N ASP A 67 -8.17 11.74 3.31
CA ASP A 67 -8.03 10.28 3.14
C ASP A 67 -6.84 9.69 3.90
N TYR A 68 -5.81 10.49 4.20
CA TYR A 68 -4.66 10.04 4.97
C TYR A 68 -5.04 9.66 6.41
N TYR A 69 -6.01 10.38 7.01
CA TYR A 69 -6.45 10.18 8.39
C TYR A 69 -7.54 9.13 8.55
N ARG A 70 -8.03 8.52 7.45
CA ARG A 70 -8.93 7.36 7.50
C ARG A 70 -8.25 6.13 8.12
N ASP A 71 -6.93 6.05 8.04
CA ASP A 71 -6.14 5.04 8.72
C ASP A 71 -5.76 5.55 10.12
N ASP A 72 -6.30 4.91 11.15
CA ASP A 72 -6.07 5.25 12.56
C ASP A 72 -4.58 5.32 12.89
N ARG A 73 -3.78 4.43 12.30
CA ARG A 73 -2.33 4.35 12.54
C ARG A 73 -1.56 5.58 12.00
N ASN A 74 -2.16 6.39 11.13
CA ASN A 74 -1.56 7.64 10.64
C ASN A 74 -1.79 8.85 11.57
N ILE A 75 -2.72 8.74 12.51
CA ILE A 75 -3.05 9.83 13.44
C ILE A 75 -1.82 10.17 14.28
N GLY A 76 -1.51 11.47 14.35
CA GLY A 76 -0.38 12.00 15.13
C GLY A 76 0.98 11.91 14.45
N LEU A 77 1.16 11.12 13.37
CA LEU A 77 2.48 10.95 12.72
C LEU A 77 3.04 12.25 12.16
N TRP A 78 2.18 13.10 11.55
CA TRP A 78 2.60 14.41 11.05
C TRP A 78 3.14 15.30 12.17
N ALA A 79 2.40 15.39 13.28
CA ALA A 79 2.82 16.19 14.44
C ALA A 79 4.10 15.63 15.07
N LYS A 80 4.20 14.30 15.22
CA LYS A 80 5.37 13.60 15.73
C LYS A 80 6.62 13.93 14.91
N LYS A 81 6.53 13.80 13.58
CA LYS A 81 7.65 14.13 12.68
C LYS A 81 8.01 15.61 12.74
N ARG A 82 7.01 16.49 12.74
CA ARG A 82 7.23 17.93 12.75
C ARG A 82 7.95 18.40 14.02
N MET A 83 7.60 17.85 15.18
CA MET A 83 8.31 18.16 16.43
C MET A 83 9.77 17.72 16.37
N GLN A 84 10.04 16.52 15.87
CA GLN A 84 11.41 16.02 15.73
C GLN A 84 12.25 16.90 14.79
N GLU A 85 11.68 17.36 13.67
CA GLU A 85 12.34 18.29 12.74
C GLU A 85 12.63 19.66 13.37
N LEU A 86 11.81 20.09 14.33
CA LEU A 86 12.00 21.32 15.10
C LEU A 86 12.95 21.13 16.30
N GLY A 87 13.51 19.94 16.49
CA GLY A 87 14.42 19.64 17.60
C GLY A 87 13.72 19.34 18.92
N HIS A 88 12.41 19.05 18.89
CA HIS A 88 11.63 18.67 20.07
C HIS A 88 11.36 17.16 20.08
N ASP A 89 11.63 16.51 21.21
CA ASP A 89 11.32 15.10 21.40
C ASP A 89 9.85 14.93 21.83
N PRO A 90 9.04 14.12 21.10
CA PRO A 90 7.70 13.79 21.54
C PRO A 90 7.77 12.91 22.80
N GLY A 91 7.60 13.53 23.96
CA GLY A 91 7.55 12.83 25.24
C GLY A 91 6.31 11.95 25.42
N PRO A 92 6.24 11.19 26.53
CA PRO A 92 5.19 10.21 26.78
C PRO A 92 3.77 10.80 26.88
N GLU A 93 3.64 12.08 27.27
CA GLU A 93 2.35 12.76 27.31
C GLU A 93 1.75 12.91 25.90
N PHE A 94 2.57 13.34 24.94
CA PHE A 94 2.15 13.46 23.54
C PHE A 94 1.76 12.10 22.97
N GLU A 95 2.56 11.06 23.22
CA GLU A 95 2.26 9.71 22.75
C GLU A 95 0.94 9.19 23.34
N GLY A 96 0.66 9.47 24.62
CA GLY A 96 -0.62 9.13 25.25
C GLY A 96 -1.83 9.82 24.62
N ILE A 97 -1.70 11.10 24.24
CA ILE A 97 -2.76 11.84 23.54
C ILE A 97 -3.03 11.22 22.16
N VAL A 98 -1.96 10.88 21.42
CA VAL A 98 -2.07 10.27 20.11
C VAL A 98 -2.73 8.89 20.19
N GLU A 99 -2.30 8.04 21.13
CA GLU A 99 -2.89 6.71 21.30
C GLU A 99 -4.37 6.77 21.68
N LYS A 100 -4.78 7.73 22.52
CA LYS A 100 -6.20 7.96 22.81
C LYS A 100 -6.98 8.35 21.56
N ALA A 101 -6.45 9.27 20.75
CA ALA A 101 -7.09 9.69 19.51
C ALA A 101 -7.22 8.54 18.49
N LYS A 102 -6.20 7.67 18.37
CA LYS A 102 -6.26 6.46 17.53
C LYS A 102 -7.39 5.53 17.98
N LYS A 103 -7.51 5.30 19.28
CA LYS A 103 -8.55 4.45 19.86
C LYS A 103 -9.95 5.01 19.57
N ASP A 104 -10.17 6.30 19.78
CA ASP A 104 -11.46 6.96 19.56
C ASP A 104 -11.90 6.88 18.07
N VAL A 105 -10.96 7.02 17.13
CA VAL A 105 -11.26 6.88 15.69
C VAL A 105 -11.55 5.43 15.33
N LYS A 106 -10.79 4.48 15.89
CA LYS A 106 -11.00 3.05 15.65
C LYS A 106 -12.37 2.60 16.12
N GLU A 107 -12.82 3.06 17.29
CA GLU A 107 -14.16 2.77 17.82
C GLU A 107 -15.27 3.32 16.91
N LYS A 108 -15.13 4.56 16.41
CA LYS A 108 -16.10 5.18 15.48
C LYS A 108 -16.17 4.54 14.09
N LEU A 109 -15.11 3.87 13.65
CA LEU A 109 -15.07 3.18 12.35
C LEU A 109 -15.61 1.74 12.43
N SER A 110 -15.75 1.19 13.64
CA SER A 110 -16.29 -0.16 13.86
C SER A 110 -17.81 -0.22 14.03
N ASP A 111 -18.45 0.93 14.25
CA ASP A 111 -19.91 1.11 14.31
C ASP A 111 -20.49 1.45 12.92
#